data_AF-A0A2U8W0I0-F1
#
_entry.id   AF-A0A2U8W0I0-F1
#
_cell.length_a   1.000
_cell.length_b   1.000
_cell.length_c   1.000
_cell.angle_alpha   90.00
_cell.angle_beta   90.00
_cell.angle_gamma   90.00
#
_symmetry.space_group_name_H-M   'P 1'
#
loop_
_entity.id
_entity.type
_entity.pdbx_description
1 polymer ?
#
loop_
_entity_poly.entity_id
_entity_poly.type
_entity_poly.pdbx_seq_one_letter_code
_entity_poly.pdbx_strand_id
1 'polypeptide(L)'
;MSEFGPGHRGSGGVETAPAAHGGDLGAARTLFPEAPEPWIDLSTGINPVPYPCPALDASLWQRLPAAADAAALRAAAAEAYGAPDPDHVVPAPGTQILIETLPRLRPPARVAVVGPTYAEHAGAWARGGHAVAVVPDLAAADEAEVVVAVNPNNPDGRVLPGAALLALARDLGRRGGLLVVDEAFCDLEPGPSLAGALVPSLVVLRSFGKTYGLAGLRLGFALAVPETARGIAAALGPWAVSGPALAIGRAALADRAWRAEAAAARAADAARLDRMLARAGGAVVGGTCLFRLARFADAPGLFGRLGAAGIYVRRFADRPDLLRLGLPADKGEWCRLSRVLR
;
A
#
# COMPACT_ATOMS: atom_id res chain seq x y z
N MET A 1 -29.04 29.74 -46.67
CA MET A 1 -29.01 30.81 -45.65
C MET A 1 -29.12 30.10 -44.31
N SER A 2 -28.01 29.69 -43.69
CA SER A 2 -27.21 30.49 -42.73
C SER A 2 -28.11 31.06 -41.62
N GLU A 3 -27.90 30.75 -40.34
CA GLU A 3 -26.71 31.15 -39.59
C GLU A 3 -26.27 30.16 -38.48
N PHE A 4 -24.96 30.18 -38.24
CA PHE A 4 -24.19 29.48 -37.20
C PHE A 4 -24.18 30.29 -35.88
N GLY A 5 -24.35 29.65 -34.72
CA GLY A 5 -23.27 29.45 -33.71
C GLY A 5 -23.45 30.33 -32.45
N PRO A 6 -22.69 30.17 -31.34
CA PRO A 6 -21.66 29.17 -30.99
C PRO A 6 -22.09 28.29 -29.78
N GLY A 7 -21.62 27.06 -29.55
CA GLY A 7 -20.24 26.61 -29.47
C GLY A 7 -19.93 26.14 -28.04
N HIS A 8 -20.51 25.00 -27.63
CA HIS A 8 -20.18 24.35 -26.36
C HIS A 8 -18.78 23.74 -26.49
N ARG A 9 -17.77 24.42 -25.94
CA ARG A 9 -16.42 23.85 -25.83
C ARG A 9 -16.51 22.70 -24.82
N GLY A 10 -16.46 21.47 -25.34
CA GLY A 10 -16.28 20.27 -24.53
C GLY A 10 -15.02 20.43 -23.69
N SER A 11 -15.19 20.43 -22.37
CA SER A 11 -14.09 20.20 -21.44
C SER A 11 -13.56 18.80 -21.73
N GLY A 12 -12.44 18.73 -22.44
CA GLY A 12 -11.68 17.50 -22.62
C GLY A 12 -11.24 17.01 -21.25
N GLY A 13 -12.05 16.13 -20.65
CA GLY A 13 -11.61 15.33 -19.53
C GLY A 13 -10.44 14.50 -20.03
N VAL A 14 -9.28 14.68 -19.41
CA VAL A 14 -8.19 13.72 -19.55
C VAL A 14 -8.74 12.42 -18.96
N GLU A 15 -9.18 11.52 -19.84
CA GLU A 15 -9.55 10.16 -19.46
C GLU A 15 -8.24 9.48 -19.05
N THR A 16 -7.89 9.62 -17.78
CA THR A 16 -6.73 8.93 -17.20
C THR A 16 -7.07 7.44 -17.23
N ALA A 17 -6.43 6.69 -18.12
CA ALA A 17 -6.49 5.23 -18.10
C ALA A 17 -6.26 4.74 -16.66
N PRO A 18 -7.04 3.76 -16.16
CA PRO A 18 -6.89 3.28 -14.80
C PRO A 18 -5.45 2.84 -14.57
N ALA A 19 -4.87 3.27 -13.44
CA ALA A 19 -3.51 2.91 -13.11
C ALA A 19 -3.42 1.37 -13.06
N ALA A 20 -2.57 0.77 -13.89
CA ALA A 20 -2.37 -0.67 -13.82
C ALA A 20 -1.99 -1.05 -12.37
N HIS A 21 -2.56 -2.11 -11.80
CA HIS A 21 -2.21 -2.60 -10.45
C HIS A 21 -1.66 -4.03 -10.52
N GLY A 22 -0.83 -4.41 -9.53
CA GLY A 22 -0.51 -5.82 -9.33
C GLY A 22 -1.70 -6.51 -8.68
N GLY A 23 -1.82 -7.82 -8.83
CA GLY A 23 -2.96 -8.60 -8.30
C GLY A 23 -4.04 -8.94 -9.32
N ASP A 24 -3.98 -8.35 -10.52
CA ASP A 24 -4.95 -8.66 -11.58
C ASP A 24 -4.53 -9.89 -12.39
N LEU A 25 -4.85 -11.06 -11.86
CA LEU A 25 -4.65 -12.33 -12.55
C LEU A 25 -5.62 -12.52 -13.74
N GLY A 26 -6.69 -11.72 -13.85
CA GLY A 26 -7.54 -11.69 -15.03
C GLY A 26 -6.77 -11.12 -16.22
N ALA A 27 -6.17 -9.95 -16.03
CA ALA A 27 -5.29 -9.34 -17.03
C ALA A 27 -4.10 -10.25 -17.37
N ALA A 28 -3.51 -10.94 -16.39
CA ALA A 28 -2.43 -11.90 -16.64
C ALA A 28 -2.87 -13.05 -17.57
N ARG A 29 -4.05 -13.64 -17.33
CA ARG A 29 -4.65 -14.69 -18.18
C ARG A 29 -4.96 -14.20 -19.59
N THR A 30 -5.44 -12.98 -19.74
CA THR A 30 -5.67 -12.39 -21.06
C THR A 30 -4.35 -12.19 -21.83
N LEU A 31 -3.28 -11.79 -21.15
CA LEU A 31 -1.96 -11.60 -21.76
C LEU A 31 -1.29 -12.94 -22.13
N PHE A 32 -1.55 -14.00 -21.36
CA PHE A 32 -0.92 -15.32 -21.52
C PHE A 32 -1.95 -16.45 -21.43
N PRO A 33 -2.79 -16.64 -22.46
CA PRO A 33 -3.90 -17.60 -22.42
C PRO A 33 -3.44 -19.08 -22.29
N GLU A 34 -2.24 -19.39 -22.78
CA GLU A 34 -1.67 -20.75 -22.74
C GLU A 34 -0.80 -21.02 -21.50
N ALA A 35 -0.76 -20.09 -20.54
CA ALA A 35 0.07 -20.24 -19.34
C ALA A 35 -0.46 -21.36 -18.41
N PRO A 36 0.43 -22.14 -17.78
CA PRO A 36 0.01 -23.21 -16.88
C PRO A 36 -0.57 -22.68 -15.56
N GLU A 37 -1.65 -23.32 -15.10
CA GLU A 37 -2.22 -23.14 -13.77
C GLU A 37 -1.53 -24.03 -12.71
N PRO A 38 -1.60 -23.70 -11.41
CA PRO A 38 -2.10 -22.44 -10.88
C PRO A 38 -1.14 -21.28 -11.19
N TRP A 39 -1.69 -20.09 -11.39
CA TRP A 39 -0.89 -18.86 -11.45
C TRP A 39 -0.16 -18.58 -10.14
N ILE A 40 1.09 -18.12 -10.25
CA ILE A 40 1.87 -17.55 -9.15
C ILE A 40 1.83 -16.03 -9.31
N ASP A 41 1.21 -15.34 -8.35
CA ASP A 41 1.15 -13.88 -8.38
C ASP A 41 2.28 -13.23 -7.57
N LEU A 42 3.37 -12.91 -8.26
CA LEU A 42 4.48 -12.12 -7.73
C LEU A 42 4.35 -10.63 -8.12
N SER A 43 3.21 -10.19 -8.66
CA SER A 43 3.02 -8.79 -9.05
C SER A 43 2.66 -7.90 -7.86
N THR A 44 2.32 -8.49 -6.71
CA THR A 44 1.98 -7.80 -5.45
C THR A 44 3.17 -7.78 -4.48
N GLY A 45 2.99 -7.09 -3.35
CA GLY A 45 3.90 -7.15 -2.20
C GLY A 45 3.16 -7.67 -0.96
N ILE A 46 2.39 -8.74 -1.13
CA ILE A 46 1.65 -9.39 -0.05
C ILE A 46 2.55 -10.48 0.54
N ASN A 47 2.55 -10.63 1.87
CA ASN A 47 3.23 -11.76 2.51
C ASN A 47 2.60 -13.07 2.00
N PRO A 48 3.36 -13.93 1.32
CA PRO A 48 2.81 -15.13 0.70
C PRO A 48 2.53 -16.25 1.71
N VAL A 49 2.98 -16.10 2.96
CA VAL A 49 2.63 -16.99 4.07
C VAL A 49 1.64 -16.25 4.98
N PRO A 50 0.34 -16.51 4.85
CA PRO A 50 -0.68 -15.77 5.58
C PRO A 50 -0.67 -16.10 7.07
N TYR A 51 -1.13 -15.15 7.86
CA TYR A 51 -1.41 -15.36 9.28
C TYR A 51 -2.46 -16.48 9.44
N PRO A 52 -2.27 -17.43 10.37
CA PRO A 52 -3.24 -18.48 10.64
C PRO A 52 -4.48 -17.88 11.32
N CYS A 53 -5.52 -17.58 10.53
CA CYS A 53 -6.76 -17.00 11.05
C CYS A 53 -7.37 -17.86 12.17
N PRO A 54 -7.82 -17.25 13.28
CA PRO A 54 -8.51 -18.00 14.33
C PRO A 54 -9.85 -18.54 13.81
N ALA A 55 -10.36 -19.58 14.45
CA ALA A 55 -11.75 -20.00 14.24
C ALA A 55 -12.70 -18.85 14.61
N LEU A 56 -13.66 -18.57 13.74
CA LEU A 56 -14.62 -17.48 13.92
C LEU A 56 -16.00 -18.03 14.28
N ASP A 57 -16.63 -17.39 15.24
CA ASP A 57 -18.04 -17.64 15.55
C ASP A 57 -18.92 -17.17 14.38
N ALA A 58 -19.91 -18.00 14.00
CA ALA A 58 -20.81 -17.73 12.89
C ALA A 58 -21.59 -16.41 13.08
N SER A 59 -21.88 -16.01 14.33
CA SER A 59 -22.58 -14.77 14.63
C SER A 59 -21.83 -13.53 14.16
N LEU A 60 -20.49 -13.57 14.04
CA LEU A 60 -19.69 -12.45 13.52
C LEU A 60 -20.05 -12.09 12.07
N TRP A 61 -20.60 -13.04 11.31
CA TRP A 61 -21.09 -12.83 9.95
C TRP A 61 -22.54 -12.35 9.89
N GLN A 62 -23.32 -12.61 10.95
CA GLN A 62 -24.77 -12.39 10.98
C GLN A 62 -25.15 -11.08 11.68
N ARG A 63 -24.38 -10.66 12.68
CA ARG A 63 -24.65 -9.46 13.49
C ARG A 63 -23.88 -8.24 12.98
N LEU A 64 -24.41 -7.05 13.26
CA LEU A 64 -23.64 -5.82 13.06
C LEU A 64 -22.42 -5.78 14.00
N PRO A 65 -21.28 -5.23 13.56
CA PRO A 65 -20.09 -5.10 14.40
C PRO A 65 -20.39 -4.37 15.72
N ALA A 66 -20.03 -4.98 16.85
CA ALA A 66 -20.26 -4.40 18.16
C ALA A 66 -19.20 -3.33 18.49
N ALA A 67 -19.59 -2.30 19.24
CA ALA A 67 -18.66 -1.24 19.66
C ALA A 67 -17.48 -1.79 20.48
N ALA A 68 -17.72 -2.82 21.31
CA ALA A 68 -16.67 -3.50 22.08
C ALA A 68 -15.64 -4.21 21.18
N ASP A 69 -16.08 -4.84 20.09
CA ASP A 69 -15.18 -5.51 19.13
C ASP A 69 -14.30 -4.47 18.41
N ALA A 70 -14.88 -3.34 18.02
CA ALA A 70 -14.14 -2.23 17.40
C ALA A 70 -13.15 -1.58 18.38
N ALA A 71 -13.54 -1.37 19.64
CA ALA A 71 -12.65 -0.85 20.69
C ALA A 71 -11.48 -1.80 20.96
N ALA A 72 -11.74 -3.12 21.02
CA ALA A 72 -10.70 -4.13 21.22
C ALA A 72 -9.71 -4.17 20.03
N LEU A 73 -10.18 -4.02 18.80
CA LEU A 73 -9.28 -3.89 17.64
C LEU A 73 -8.42 -2.62 17.73
N ARG A 74 -9.03 -1.47 18.05
CA ARG A 74 -8.28 -0.20 18.19
C ARG A 74 -7.18 -0.31 19.25
N ALA A 75 -7.47 -0.97 20.37
CA ALA A 75 -6.46 -1.22 21.42
C ALA A 75 -5.30 -2.09 20.92
N ALA A 76 -5.59 -3.22 20.27
CA ALA A 76 -4.56 -4.08 19.70
C ALA A 76 -3.72 -3.36 18.63
N ALA A 77 -4.36 -2.53 17.79
CA ALA A 77 -3.69 -1.74 16.78
C ALA A 77 -2.82 -0.62 17.37
N ALA A 78 -3.29 0.08 18.40
CA ALA A 78 -2.49 1.10 19.08
C ALA A 78 -1.21 0.49 19.66
N GLU A 79 -1.32 -0.65 20.33
CA GLU A 79 -0.18 -1.37 20.88
C GLU A 79 0.75 -1.91 19.78
N ALA A 80 0.20 -2.48 18.70
CA ALA A 80 0.99 -3.08 17.62
C ALA A 80 1.77 -2.04 16.79
N TYR A 81 1.17 -0.87 16.56
CA TYR A 81 1.77 0.20 15.75
C TYR A 81 2.51 1.26 16.58
N GLY A 82 2.40 1.20 17.91
CA GLY A 82 3.02 2.15 18.83
C GLY A 82 2.28 3.48 18.96
N ALA A 83 0.98 3.51 18.66
CA ALA A 83 0.16 4.71 18.85
C ALA A 83 0.02 5.05 20.34
N PRO A 84 -0.09 6.34 20.74
CA PRO A 84 -0.19 6.72 22.15
C PRO A 84 -1.44 6.17 22.86
N ASP A 85 -2.57 6.10 22.15
CA ASP A 85 -3.85 5.70 22.70
C ASP A 85 -4.79 5.15 21.59
N PRO A 86 -5.72 4.21 21.90
CA PRO A 86 -6.69 3.69 20.93
C PRO A 86 -7.56 4.74 20.21
N ASP A 87 -7.73 5.94 20.77
CA ASP A 87 -8.44 7.05 20.14
C ASP A 87 -7.66 7.73 19.01
N HIS A 88 -6.38 7.38 18.84
CA HIS A 88 -5.57 7.76 17.68
C HIS A 88 -5.79 6.85 16.48
N VAL A 89 -6.51 5.74 16.64
CA VAL A 89 -6.58 4.66 15.64
C VAL A 89 -7.96 4.56 15.01
N VAL A 90 -8.00 4.57 13.68
CA VAL A 90 -9.21 4.39 12.87
C VAL A 90 -9.07 3.15 11.98
N PRO A 91 -9.74 2.04 12.31
CA PRO A 91 -9.86 0.89 11.41
C PRO A 91 -10.69 1.24 10.17
N ALA A 92 -10.30 0.70 9.02
CA ALA A 92 -10.98 0.94 7.74
C ALA A 92 -11.01 -0.32 6.86
N PRO A 93 -11.93 -0.43 5.89
CA PRO A 93 -12.04 -1.56 4.95
C PRO A 93 -10.90 -1.59 3.91
N GLY A 94 -9.67 -1.73 4.40
CA GLY A 94 -8.42 -1.60 3.66
C GLY A 94 -7.93 -0.17 3.56
N THR A 95 -6.62 0.01 3.33
CA THR A 95 -6.00 1.34 3.27
C THR A 95 -6.48 2.19 2.08
N GLN A 96 -6.91 1.55 0.98
CA GLN A 96 -7.35 2.26 -0.23
C GLN A 96 -8.53 3.22 0.05
N ILE A 97 -9.49 2.83 0.90
CA ILE A 97 -10.61 3.73 1.22
C ILE A 97 -10.14 4.99 1.96
N LEU A 98 -9.07 4.89 2.75
CA LEU A 98 -8.48 6.03 3.45
C LEU A 98 -7.80 6.98 2.46
N ILE A 99 -7.12 6.44 1.45
CA ILE A 99 -6.54 7.20 0.33
C ILE A 99 -7.64 8.00 -0.40
N GLU A 100 -8.82 7.42 -0.62
CA GLU A 100 -9.97 8.10 -1.24
C GLU A 100 -10.69 9.09 -0.30
N THR A 101 -10.63 8.84 1.01
CA THR A 101 -11.38 9.61 2.02
C THR A 101 -10.65 10.89 2.41
N LEU A 102 -9.33 10.83 2.62
CA LEU A 102 -8.55 11.97 3.11
C LEU A 102 -8.68 13.25 2.26
N PRO A 103 -8.69 13.20 0.91
CA PRO A 103 -8.91 14.39 0.09
C PRO A 103 -10.23 15.12 0.42
N ARG A 104 -11.30 14.36 0.69
CA ARG A 104 -12.65 14.91 0.95
C ARG A 104 -12.76 15.64 2.30
N LEU A 105 -11.79 15.44 3.17
CA LEU A 105 -11.74 16.05 4.50
C LEU A 105 -10.99 17.38 4.51
N ARG A 106 -10.51 17.84 3.34
CA ARG A 106 -9.83 19.13 3.21
C ARG A 106 -10.46 19.97 2.11
N PRO A 107 -10.46 21.30 2.26
CA PRO A 107 -10.65 22.20 1.13
C PRO A 107 -9.59 21.97 0.04
N PRO A 108 -9.87 22.37 -1.22
CA PRO A 108 -8.90 22.35 -2.30
C PRO A 108 -7.56 22.97 -1.88
N ALA A 109 -6.46 22.31 -2.24
CA ALA A 109 -5.12 22.63 -1.76
C ALA A 109 -4.07 22.22 -2.79
N ARG A 110 -2.84 22.74 -2.65
CA ARG A 110 -1.68 22.22 -3.39
C ARG A 110 -1.13 20.96 -2.71
N VAL A 111 -1.07 19.87 -3.45
CA VAL A 111 -0.66 18.54 -2.98
C VAL A 111 0.61 18.11 -3.69
N ALA A 112 1.67 17.81 -2.94
CA ALA A 112 2.87 17.17 -3.45
C ALA A 112 2.86 15.67 -3.09
N VAL A 113 2.95 14.81 -4.10
CA VAL A 113 3.11 13.36 -3.90
C VAL A 113 4.55 12.99 -4.22
N VAL A 114 5.29 12.50 -3.23
CA VAL A 114 6.72 12.16 -3.40
C VAL A 114 6.84 10.88 -4.23
N GLY A 115 7.18 11.03 -5.51
CA GLY A 115 7.20 9.99 -6.51
C GLY A 115 8.61 9.64 -7.04
N PRO A 116 8.70 8.65 -7.95
CA PRO A 116 7.63 7.77 -8.38
C PRO A 116 7.14 6.90 -7.20
N THR A 117 5.82 6.73 -7.08
CA THR A 117 5.19 6.01 -5.97
C THR A 117 3.88 5.31 -6.39
N TYR A 118 3.11 4.78 -5.44
CA TYR A 118 1.79 4.21 -5.66
C TYR A 118 0.81 5.25 -6.23
N ALA A 119 0.40 5.03 -7.49
CA ALA A 119 -0.30 6.02 -8.31
C ALA A 119 -1.66 6.47 -7.75
N GLU A 120 -2.31 5.64 -6.93
CA GLU A 120 -3.63 5.96 -6.36
C GLU A 120 -3.59 7.18 -5.45
N HIS A 121 -2.46 7.52 -4.82
CA HIS A 121 -2.34 8.74 -4.03
C HIS A 121 -2.60 9.98 -4.89
N ALA A 122 -1.84 10.15 -5.98
CA ALA A 122 -2.03 11.30 -6.87
C ALA A 122 -3.43 11.31 -7.50
N GLY A 123 -3.93 10.14 -7.91
CA GLY A 123 -5.27 9.98 -8.48
C GLY A 123 -6.39 10.39 -7.51
N ALA A 124 -6.34 9.94 -6.25
CA ALA A 124 -7.35 10.24 -5.26
C ALA A 124 -7.38 11.72 -4.87
N TRP A 125 -6.21 12.34 -4.66
CA TRP A 125 -6.13 13.78 -4.39
C TRP A 125 -6.62 14.62 -5.58
N ALA A 126 -6.29 14.23 -6.82
CA ALA A 126 -6.79 14.92 -8.00
C ALA A 126 -8.33 14.79 -8.14
N ARG A 127 -8.88 13.59 -7.93
CA ARG A 127 -10.33 13.35 -7.90
C ARG A 127 -11.04 14.15 -6.80
N GLY A 128 -10.35 14.43 -5.69
CA GLY A 128 -10.83 15.29 -4.62
C GLY A 128 -10.86 16.79 -4.97
N GLY A 129 -10.40 17.19 -6.16
CA GLY A 129 -10.39 18.58 -6.60
C GLY A 129 -9.15 19.38 -6.17
N HIS A 130 -8.07 18.70 -5.78
CA HIS A 130 -6.82 19.34 -5.38
C HIS A 130 -5.86 19.54 -6.56
N ALA A 131 -4.97 20.53 -6.46
CA ALA A 131 -3.90 20.73 -7.43
C ALA A 131 -2.72 19.82 -7.07
N VAL A 132 -2.56 18.72 -7.81
CA VAL A 132 -1.57 17.67 -7.50
C VAL A 132 -0.33 17.78 -8.38
N ALA A 133 0.84 17.75 -7.75
CA ALA A 133 2.13 17.57 -8.41
C ALA A 133 2.82 16.31 -7.86
N VAL A 134 3.40 15.51 -8.75
CA VAL A 134 4.30 14.42 -8.36
C VAL A 134 5.71 14.98 -8.33
N VAL A 135 6.37 14.93 -7.18
CA VAL A 135 7.68 15.55 -6.93
C VAL A 135 8.74 14.48 -6.61
N PRO A 136 10.02 14.68 -6.93
CA PRO A 136 11.04 13.65 -6.75
C PRO A 136 11.40 13.37 -5.29
N ASP A 137 11.28 14.37 -4.41
CA ASP A 137 11.71 14.30 -3.02
C ASP A 137 10.94 15.31 -2.13
N LEU A 138 11.26 15.31 -0.83
CA LEU A 138 10.63 16.21 0.15
C LEU A 138 11.04 17.69 -0.03
N ALA A 139 12.21 17.97 -0.62
CA ALA A 139 12.69 19.34 -0.81
C ALA A 139 11.89 20.06 -1.91
N ALA A 140 11.49 19.33 -2.94
CA ALA A 140 10.63 19.83 -4.01
C ALA A 140 9.13 19.98 -3.61
N ALA A 141 8.78 19.79 -2.34
CA ALA A 141 7.41 19.90 -1.82
C ALA A 141 7.16 21.19 -1.00
N ASP A 142 8.06 22.16 -1.06
CA ASP A 142 8.09 23.36 -0.21
C ASP A 142 6.84 24.25 -0.29
N GLU A 143 6.26 24.40 -1.49
CA GLU A 143 5.05 25.17 -1.74
C GLU A 143 3.75 24.41 -1.43
N ALA A 144 3.83 23.11 -1.14
CA ALA A 144 2.66 22.28 -0.92
C ALA A 144 2.05 22.50 0.47
N GLU A 145 0.71 22.45 0.51
CA GLU A 145 -0.05 22.46 1.76
C GLU A 145 -0.31 21.03 2.25
N VAL A 146 -0.31 20.07 1.33
CA VAL A 146 -0.39 18.65 1.63
C VAL A 146 0.81 17.95 1.01
N VAL A 147 1.51 17.13 1.80
CA VAL A 147 2.56 16.25 1.30
C VAL A 147 2.13 14.81 1.53
N VAL A 148 2.31 13.96 0.52
CA VAL A 148 2.08 12.52 0.61
C VAL A 148 3.39 11.79 0.36
N ALA A 149 3.80 10.95 1.32
CA ALA A 149 5.00 10.13 1.22
C ALA A 149 4.66 8.67 1.55
N VAL A 150 5.11 7.72 0.74
CA VAL A 150 5.02 6.28 1.05
C VAL A 150 6.35 5.82 1.61
N ASN A 151 6.34 5.18 2.78
CA ASN A 151 7.55 4.90 3.55
C ASN A 151 7.44 3.59 4.37
N PRO A 152 8.12 2.48 3.99
CA PRO A 152 8.92 2.31 2.79
C PRO A 152 8.12 2.46 1.51
N ASN A 153 8.72 3.06 0.49
CA ASN A 153 8.02 3.38 -0.74
C ASN A 153 7.71 2.15 -1.61
N ASN A 154 6.65 2.27 -2.41
CA ASN A 154 6.36 1.37 -3.51
C ASN A 154 6.55 2.15 -4.83
N PRO A 155 7.48 1.79 -5.73
CA PRO A 155 7.96 0.41 -5.93
C PRO A 155 9.40 0.11 -5.54
N ASP A 156 10.17 1.09 -5.06
CA ASP A 156 11.62 0.96 -4.87
C ASP A 156 12.04 0.61 -3.43
N GLY A 157 11.11 0.60 -2.48
CA GLY A 157 11.40 0.33 -1.07
C GLY A 157 12.19 1.45 -0.38
N ARG A 158 12.39 2.62 -1.00
CA ARG A 158 13.16 3.70 -0.39
C ARG A 158 12.55 4.10 0.95
N VAL A 159 13.41 4.35 1.94
CA VAL A 159 13.00 4.80 3.27
C VAL A 159 13.46 6.24 3.47
N LEU A 160 12.50 7.11 3.77
CA LEU A 160 12.75 8.49 4.16
C LEU A 160 13.03 8.56 5.68
N PRO A 161 13.98 9.40 6.12
CA PRO A 161 14.28 9.53 7.56
C PRO A 161 13.05 10.00 8.34
N GLY A 162 12.64 9.24 9.37
CA GLY A 162 11.48 9.58 10.19
C GLY A 162 11.58 10.96 10.85
N ALA A 163 12.78 11.37 11.27
CA ALA A 163 13.02 12.71 11.81
C ALA A 163 12.74 13.82 10.80
N ALA A 164 13.07 13.61 9.52
CA ALA A 164 12.79 14.58 8.45
C ALA A 164 11.28 14.69 8.17
N LEU A 165 10.59 13.54 8.12
CA LEU A 165 9.13 13.51 7.98
C LEU A 165 8.42 14.19 9.15
N LEU A 166 8.87 13.95 10.38
CA LEU A 166 8.29 14.60 11.57
C LEU A 166 8.56 16.11 11.61
N ALA A 167 9.75 16.55 11.19
CA ALA A 167 10.06 17.96 11.04
C ALA A 167 9.16 18.62 9.99
N LEU A 168 8.96 17.98 8.84
CA LEU A 168 8.05 18.43 7.79
C LEU A 168 6.60 18.50 8.28
N ALA A 169 6.12 17.48 8.99
CA ALA A 169 4.77 17.50 9.57
C ALA A 169 4.58 18.73 10.47
N ARG A 170 5.55 19.02 11.35
CA ARG A 170 5.50 20.20 12.24
C ARG A 170 5.55 21.52 11.46
N ASP A 171 6.33 21.61 10.38
CA ASP A 171 6.37 22.80 9.52
C ASP A 171 5.03 23.02 8.80
N LEU A 172 4.47 21.98 8.17
CA LEU A 172 3.16 22.01 7.56
C LEU A 172 2.08 22.43 8.55
N GLY A 173 2.11 21.88 9.77
CA GLY A 173 1.16 22.21 10.82
C GLY A 173 1.14 23.69 11.20
N ARG A 174 2.30 24.37 11.22
CA ARG A 174 2.38 25.82 11.47
C ARG A 174 1.67 26.66 10.40
N ARG A 175 1.43 26.09 9.22
CA ARG A 175 0.78 26.76 8.07
C ARG A 175 -0.59 26.13 7.73
N GLY A 176 -1.15 25.30 8.61
CA GLY A 176 -2.44 24.62 8.38
C GLY A 176 -2.39 23.43 7.40
N GLY A 177 -1.20 22.95 7.06
CA GLY A 177 -0.97 21.85 6.14
C GLY A 177 -1.11 20.45 6.75
N LEU A 178 -0.89 19.43 5.92
CA LEU A 178 -1.01 18.01 6.29
C LEU A 178 0.11 17.17 5.65
N LEU A 179 0.78 16.35 6.44
CA LEU A 179 1.59 15.24 5.96
C LEU A 179 0.79 13.94 6.06
N VAL A 180 0.65 13.22 4.95
CA VAL A 180 0.16 11.85 4.91
C VAL A 180 1.35 10.93 4.68
N VAL A 181 1.61 10.01 5.61
CA VAL A 181 2.66 8.99 5.46
C VAL A 181 2.02 7.62 5.34
N ASP A 182 2.18 6.98 4.19
CA ASP A 182 1.71 5.63 3.95
C ASP A 182 2.79 4.61 4.32
N GLU A 183 2.61 3.97 5.47
CA GLU A 183 3.51 2.97 6.02
C GLU A 183 3.02 1.53 5.74
N ALA A 184 2.36 1.30 4.59
CA ALA A 184 1.80 0.01 4.18
C ALA A 184 2.78 -1.19 4.22
N PHE A 185 4.09 -0.96 4.12
CA PHE A 185 5.12 -2.00 4.15
C PHE A 185 5.96 -2.01 5.44
N CYS A 186 5.67 -1.15 6.41
CA CYS A 186 6.57 -0.93 7.55
C CYS A 186 6.53 -2.04 8.60
N ASP A 187 5.45 -2.83 8.72
CA ASP A 187 5.27 -3.75 9.87
C ASP A 187 6.29 -4.91 9.95
N LEU A 188 6.91 -5.29 8.82
CA LEU A 188 7.94 -6.34 8.75
C LEU A 188 9.35 -5.76 8.52
N GLU A 189 9.47 -4.44 8.39
CA GLU A 189 10.75 -3.77 8.20
C GLU A 189 11.34 -3.32 9.53
N PRO A 190 12.68 -3.27 9.65
CA PRO A 190 13.31 -2.65 10.79
C PRO A 190 13.13 -1.13 10.76
N GLY A 191 12.90 -0.54 11.93
CA GLY A 191 12.89 0.91 12.11
C GLY A 191 11.65 1.45 12.82
N PRO A 192 11.71 2.70 13.33
CA PRO A 192 10.59 3.29 14.03
C PRO A 192 9.50 3.75 13.07
N SER A 193 8.27 3.39 13.41
CA SER A 193 7.03 3.96 12.87
C SER A 193 6.87 5.43 13.28
N LEU A 194 6.25 6.24 12.42
CA LEU A 194 5.80 7.58 12.82
C LEU A 194 4.54 7.58 13.71
N ALA A 195 3.83 6.44 13.80
CA ALA A 195 2.62 6.33 14.61
C ALA A 195 2.85 6.60 16.12
N GLY A 196 4.08 6.48 16.62
CA GLY A 196 4.42 6.84 18.00
C GLY A 196 4.73 8.32 18.23
N ALA A 197 4.76 9.14 17.17
CA ALA A 197 5.13 10.56 17.23
C ALA A 197 4.10 11.45 16.52
N LEU A 198 2.81 11.09 16.62
CA LEU A 198 1.72 11.79 15.96
C LEU A 198 1.63 13.26 16.40
N VAL A 199 1.43 14.14 15.41
CA VAL A 199 1.15 15.57 15.57
C VAL A 199 -0.10 15.92 14.77
N PRO A 200 -0.80 17.05 15.02
CA PRO A 200 -2.08 17.36 14.36
C PRO A 200 -2.06 17.35 12.83
N SER A 201 -0.92 17.69 12.24
CA SER A 201 -0.67 17.72 10.79
C SER A 201 -0.07 16.42 10.26
N LEU A 202 -0.19 15.30 10.97
CA LEU A 202 0.31 13.99 10.53
C LEU A 202 -0.82 12.94 10.55
N VAL A 203 -1.02 12.29 9.41
CA VAL A 203 -1.80 11.07 9.28
C VAL A 203 -0.89 9.97 8.78
N VAL A 204 -0.82 8.87 9.53
CA VAL A 204 -0.09 7.66 9.15
C VAL A 204 -1.09 6.61 8.67
N LEU A 205 -0.82 5.96 7.53
CA LEU A 205 -1.63 4.87 7.01
C LEU A 205 -0.93 3.53 7.20
N ARG A 206 -1.67 2.49 7.57
CA ARG A 206 -1.17 1.12 7.74
C ARG A 206 -2.00 0.12 6.93
N SER A 207 -1.35 -0.88 6.36
CA SER A 207 -1.98 -1.89 5.49
C SER A 207 -1.82 -3.30 6.04
N PHE A 208 -2.82 -3.72 6.83
CA PHE A 208 -2.83 -5.03 7.48
C PHE A 208 -2.68 -6.19 6.48
N GLY A 209 -3.41 -6.11 5.37
CA GLY A 209 -3.46 -7.21 4.39
C GLY A 209 -2.13 -7.54 3.71
N LYS A 210 -1.13 -6.63 3.73
CA LYS A 210 0.21 -6.87 3.18
C LYS A 210 1.01 -7.76 4.12
N THR A 211 1.23 -7.25 5.32
CA THR A 211 1.97 -7.88 6.42
C THR A 211 1.46 -9.27 6.75
N TYR A 212 0.14 -9.38 6.94
CA TYR A 212 -0.49 -10.60 7.43
C TYR A 212 -0.90 -11.57 6.32
N GLY A 213 -0.63 -11.25 5.05
CA GLY A 213 -1.02 -12.10 3.91
C GLY A 213 -2.54 -12.21 3.68
N LEU A 214 -3.32 -11.30 4.29
CA LEU A 214 -4.78 -11.33 4.30
C LEU A 214 -5.37 -10.17 3.48
N ALA A 215 -4.85 -9.95 2.27
CA ALA A 215 -5.27 -8.81 1.43
C ALA A 215 -6.76 -8.81 1.09
N GLY A 216 -7.38 -9.99 0.96
CA GLY A 216 -8.81 -10.16 0.72
C GLY A 216 -9.70 -9.81 1.93
N LEU A 217 -9.15 -9.76 3.15
CA LEU A 217 -9.90 -9.38 4.37
C LEU A 217 -10.33 -7.92 4.35
N ARG A 218 -9.62 -7.09 3.56
CA ARG A 218 -9.82 -5.64 3.46
C ARG A 218 -9.77 -4.97 4.85
N LEU A 219 -8.62 -5.04 5.51
CA LEU A 219 -8.36 -4.31 6.74
C LEU A 219 -7.17 -3.36 6.56
N GLY A 220 -7.30 -2.14 7.09
CA GLY A 220 -6.28 -1.11 7.12
C GLY A 220 -6.57 -0.11 8.23
N PHE A 221 -5.65 0.83 8.46
CA PHE A 221 -5.77 1.78 9.56
C PHE A 221 -5.27 3.17 9.14
N ALA A 222 -5.91 4.20 9.67
CA ALA A 222 -5.33 5.53 9.81
C ALA A 222 -4.96 5.76 11.28
N LEU A 223 -3.80 6.37 11.50
CA LEU A 223 -3.33 6.81 12.80
C LEU A 223 -3.11 8.31 12.76
N ALA A 224 -3.76 9.05 13.66
CA ALA A 224 -3.72 10.50 13.71
C ALA A 224 -4.05 10.97 15.14
N VAL A 225 -3.88 12.26 15.44
CA VAL A 225 -4.37 12.80 16.72
C VAL A 225 -5.90 12.61 16.84
N PRO A 226 -6.47 12.57 18.07
CA PRO A 226 -7.86 12.14 18.26
C PRO A 226 -8.92 13.01 17.55
N GLU A 227 -8.64 14.29 17.32
CA GLU A 227 -9.51 15.16 16.53
C GLU A 227 -9.59 14.71 15.06
N THR A 228 -8.44 14.56 14.41
CA THR A 228 -8.33 14.07 13.04
C THR A 228 -8.86 12.65 12.90
N ALA A 229 -8.54 11.77 13.85
CA ALA A 229 -9.03 10.39 13.87
C ALA A 229 -10.58 10.34 13.91
N ARG A 230 -11.22 11.16 14.76
CA ARG A 230 -12.68 11.26 14.79
C ARG A 230 -13.26 11.77 13.47
N GLY A 231 -12.63 12.75 12.82
CA GLY A 231 -13.04 13.23 11.50
C GLY A 231 -13.00 12.14 10.42
N ILE A 232 -11.92 11.36 10.38
CA ILE A 232 -11.77 10.22 9.47
C ILE A 232 -12.83 9.16 9.77
N ALA A 233 -13.03 8.79 11.04
CA ALA A 233 -14.02 7.79 11.43
C ALA A 233 -15.45 8.23 11.07
N ALA A 234 -15.80 9.50 11.27
CA ALA A 234 -17.10 10.04 10.90
C ALA A 234 -17.36 9.95 9.39
N ALA A 235 -16.33 10.19 8.58
CA ALA A 235 -16.43 10.11 7.12
C ALA A 235 -16.55 8.69 6.58
N LEU A 236 -15.97 7.70 7.28
CA LEU A 236 -16.17 6.28 6.97
C LEU A 236 -17.57 5.80 7.38
N GLY A 237 -18.16 6.42 8.40
CA GLY A 237 -19.47 6.07 8.92
C GLY A 237 -19.45 4.83 9.84
N PRO A 238 -20.62 4.46 10.38
CA PRO A 238 -20.73 3.34 11.31
C PRO A 238 -20.47 2.00 10.60
N TRP A 239 -19.92 1.03 11.34
CA TRP A 239 -19.70 -0.35 10.89
C TRP A 239 -18.85 -0.51 9.62
N ALA A 240 -17.94 0.43 9.36
CA ALA A 240 -17.06 0.41 8.18
C ALA A 240 -16.18 -0.85 8.07
N VAL A 241 -15.87 -1.53 9.18
CA VAL A 241 -15.10 -2.78 9.22
C VAL A 241 -15.99 -3.93 9.68
N SER A 242 -15.95 -5.05 8.94
CA SER A 242 -16.78 -6.23 9.21
C SER A 242 -16.37 -6.96 10.50
N GLY A 243 -17.33 -7.65 11.14
CA GLY A 243 -17.09 -8.44 12.35
C GLY A 243 -15.91 -9.43 12.25
N PRO A 244 -15.81 -10.22 11.16
CA PRO A 244 -14.67 -11.12 10.92
C PRO A 244 -13.34 -10.38 10.84
N ALA A 245 -13.30 -9.22 10.17
CA ALA A 245 -12.09 -8.40 10.06
C ALA A 245 -11.68 -7.82 11.42
N LEU A 246 -12.64 -7.41 12.27
CA LEU A 246 -12.35 -6.98 13.63
C LEU A 246 -11.72 -8.11 14.46
N ALA A 247 -12.30 -9.31 14.43
CA ALA A 247 -11.83 -10.45 15.20
C ALA A 247 -10.45 -10.94 14.75
N ILE A 248 -10.27 -11.14 13.43
CA ILE A 248 -8.99 -11.57 12.85
C ILE A 248 -7.91 -10.51 13.07
N GLY A 249 -8.24 -9.24 12.81
CA GLY A 249 -7.32 -8.12 13.00
C GLY A 249 -6.82 -8.02 14.44
N ARG A 250 -7.71 -8.17 15.42
CA ARG A 250 -7.36 -8.13 16.84
C ARG A 250 -6.39 -9.26 17.20
N ALA A 251 -6.70 -10.50 16.79
CA ALA A 251 -5.85 -11.64 17.09
C ALA A 251 -4.45 -11.49 16.48
N ALA A 252 -4.39 -11.15 15.19
CA ALA A 252 -3.14 -11.03 14.45
C ALA A 252 -2.26 -9.84 14.91
N LEU A 253 -2.86 -8.71 15.29
CA LEU A 253 -2.12 -7.56 15.81
C LEU A 253 -1.53 -7.80 17.20
N ALA A 254 -2.22 -8.59 18.03
CA ALA A 254 -1.74 -9.01 19.34
C ALA A 254 -0.60 -10.05 19.26
N ASP A 255 -0.48 -10.80 18.15
CA ASP A 255 0.53 -11.83 17.98
C ASP A 255 1.89 -11.26 17.55
N ARG A 256 2.62 -10.73 18.54
CA ARG A 256 3.97 -10.18 18.36
C ARG A 256 4.99 -11.24 17.94
N ALA A 257 4.82 -12.49 18.39
CA ALA A 257 5.74 -13.58 18.11
C ALA A 257 5.67 -13.95 16.63
N TRP A 258 4.45 -14.13 16.11
CA TRP A 258 4.25 -14.39 14.69
C TRP A 258 4.81 -13.26 13.82
N ARG A 259 4.58 -12.00 14.18
CA ARG A 259 5.10 -10.86 13.40
C ARG A 259 6.64 -10.84 13.35
N ALA A 260 7.31 -11.14 14.47
CA ALA A 260 8.76 -11.22 14.52
C ALA A 260 9.32 -12.38 13.68
N GLU A 261 8.69 -13.56 13.77
CA GLU A 261 9.06 -14.72 12.95
C GLU A 261 8.83 -14.45 11.46
N ALA A 262 7.69 -13.87 11.09
CA ALA A 262 7.36 -13.48 9.73
C ALA A 262 8.38 -12.48 9.17
N ALA A 263 8.77 -11.45 9.94
CA ALA A 263 9.78 -10.49 9.51
C ALA A 263 11.12 -11.17 9.21
N ALA A 264 11.61 -12.03 10.11
CA ALA A 264 12.85 -12.76 9.91
C ALA A 264 12.81 -13.71 8.71
N ALA A 265 11.71 -14.46 8.56
CA ALA A 265 11.52 -15.39 7.44
C ALA A 265 11.43 -14.66 6.10
N ARG A 266 10.68 -13.56 6.03
CA ARG A 266 10.54 -12.75 4.81
C ARG A 266 11.84 -12.04 4.44
N ALA A 267 12.64 -11.59 5.40
CA ALA A 267 13.98 -11.08 5.14
C ALA A 267 14.89 -12.14 4.50
N ALA A 268 14.83 -13.39 4.98
CA ALA A 268 15.58 -14.50 4.39
C ALA A 268 15.10 -14.85 2.97
N ASP A 269 13.79 -14.84 2.73
CA ASP A 269 13.17 -15.04 1.42
C ASP A 269 13.55 -13.93 0.44
N ALA A 270 13.53 -12.66 0.86
CA ALA A 270 14.00 -11.53 0.07
C ALA A 270 15.47 -11.69 -0.34
N ALA A 271 16.35 -12.07 0.60
CA ALA A 271 17.76 -12.35 0.30
C ALA A 271 17.93 -13.53 -0.66
N ARG A 272 17.05 -14.55 -0.59
CA ARG A 272 17.03 -15.66 -1.55
C ARG A 272 16.64 -15.18 -2.95
N LEU A 273 15.59 -14.35 -3.05
CA LEU A 273 15.13 -13.78 -4.31
C LEU A 273 16.23 -12.91 -4.93
N ASP A 274 16.92 -12.06 -4.15
CA ASP A 274 18.05 -11.27 -4.63
C ASP A 274 19.12 -12.13 -5.31
N ARG A 275 19.52 -13.24 -4.67
CA ARG A 275 20.50 -14.18 -5.25
C ARG A 275 19.99 -14.88 -6.52
N MET A 276 18.68 -15.04 -6.69
CA MET A 276 18.10 -15.62 -7.90
C MET A 276 18.05 -14.60 -9.04
N LEU A 277 17.63 -13.37 -8.75
CA LEU A 277 17.60 -12.28 -9.73
C LEU A 277 19.01 -11.94 -10.22
N ALA A 278 19.99 -11.88 -9.33
CA ALA A 278 21.39 -11.64 -9.68
C ALA A 278 21.96 -12.71 -10.63
N ARG A 279 21.67 -14.00 -10.38
CA ARG A 279 22.09 -15.10 -11.25
C ARG A 279 21.43 -15.06 -12.63
N ALA A 280 20.23 -14.49 -12.71
CA ALA A 280 19.50 -14.27 -13.97
C ALA A 280 19.95 -13.02 -14.73
N GLY A 281 21.04 -12.36 -14.30
CA GLY A 281 21.54 -11.13 -14.91
C GLY A 281 20.81 -9.86 -14.48
N GLY A 282 19.97 -9.92 -13.44
CA GLY A 282 19.27 -8.78 -12.88
C GLY A 282 20.08 -8.02 -11.83
N ALA A 283 20.09 -6.70 -11.91
CA ALA A 283 20.62 -5.83 -10.85
C ALA A 283 19.48 -5.45 -9.90
N VAL A 284 19.53 -5.88 -8.64
CA VAL A 284 18.55 -5.44 -7.62
C VAL A 284 18.82 -3.97 -7.29
N VAL A 285 17.81 -3.12 -7.52
CA VAL A 285 17.90 -1.66 -7.37
C VAL A 285 17.05 -1.12 -6.21
N GLY A 286 16.33 -1.99 -5.52
CA GLY A 286 15.50 -1.62 -4.37
C GLY A 286 14.57 -2.75 -3.95
N GLY A 287 13.73 -2.48 -2.96
CA GLY A 287 12.77 -3.45 -2.44
C GLY A 287 12.54 -3.34 -0.94
N THR A 288 11.62 -4.17 -0.47
CA THR A 288 11.35 -4.47 0.93
C THR A 288 11.67 -5.95 1.18
N CYS A 289 11.35 -6.45 2.36
CA CYS A 289 11.29 -7.88 2.66
C CYS A 289 10.12 -8.58 1.97
N LEU A 290 9.12 -7.86 1.44
CA LEU A 290 7.95 -8.43 0.76
C LEU A 290 8.00 -8.36 -0.77
N PHE A 291 8.89 -7.54 -1.33
CA PHE A 291 9.11 -7.50 -2.77
C PHE A 291 10.51 -6.98 -3.10
N ARG A 292 11.04 -7.36 -4.26
CA ARG A 292 12.31 -6.86 -4.81
C ARG A 292 12.08 -6.15 -6.13
N LEU A 293 12.76 -5.03 -6.34
CA LEU A 293 12.79 -4.30 -7.60
C LEU A 293 14.16 -4.55 -8.27
N ALA A 294 14.14 -5.09 -9.48
CA ALA A 294 15.36 -5.40 -10.21
C ALA A 294 15.30 -4.86 -11.65
N ARG A 295 16.47 -4.46 -12.14
CA ARG A 295 16.72 -4.01 -13.51
C ARG A 295 17.29 -5.16 -14.33
N PHE A 296 16.76 -5.36 -15.52
CA PHE A 296 17.24 -6.36 -16.48
C PHE A 296 17.46 -5.69 -17.83
N ALA A 297 18.49 -6.15 -18.57
CA ALA A 297 18.72 -5.68 -19.93
C ALA A 297 17.52 -5.99 -20.87
N ASP A 298 16.90 -7.17 -20.70
CA ASP A 298 15.67 -7.59 -21.38
C ASP A 298 14.56 -7.92 -20.37
N ALA A 299 14.13 -6.89 -19.62
CA ALA A 299 13.01 -7.04 -18.70
C ALA A 299 11.68 -7.38 -19.40
N PRO A 300 11.34 -6.81 -20.58
CA PRO A 300 10.13 -7.18 -21.33
C PRO A 300 10.11 -8.65 -21.76
N GLY A 301 11.23 -9.18 -22.29
CA GLY A 301 11.32 -10.58 -22.66
C GLY A 301 11.28 -11.51 -21.44
N LEU A 302 11.91 -11.12 -20.32
CA LEU A 302 11.80 -11.86 -19.06
C LEU A 302 10.34 -11.88 -18.55
N PHE A 303 9.63 -10.75 -18.60
CA PHE A 303 8.20 -10.69 -18.27
C PHE A 303 7.39 -11.65 -19.14
N GLY A 304 7.66 -11.72 -20.44
CA GLY A 304 7.03 -12.67 -21.36
C GLY A 304 7.28 -14.13 -20.98
N ARG A 305 8.53 -14.50 -20.67
CA ARG A 305 8.88 -15.87 -20.24
C ARG A 305 8.25 -16.26 -18.91
N LEU A 306 8.22 -15.33 -17.94
CA LEU A 306 7.56 -15.53 -16.65
C LEU A 306 6.05 -15.72 -16.83
N GLY A 307 5.40 -14.85 -17.60
CA GLY A 307 3.98 -14.93 -17.90
C GLY A 307 3.60 -16.23 -18.61
N ALA A 308 4.36 -16.65 -19.62
CA ALA A 308 4.16 -17.93 -20.31
C ALA A 308 4.33 -19.15 -19.38
N ALA A 309 5.07 -19.00 -18.27
CA ALA A 309 5.22 -20.03 -17.24
C ALA A 309 4.18 -19.94 -16.10
N GLY A 310 3.17 -19.07 -16.22
CA GLY A 310 2.14 -18.86 -15.22
C GLY A 310 2.64 -18.10 -14.00
N ILE A 311 3.62 -17.20 -14.17
CA ILE A 311 4.18 -16.36 -13.12
C ILE A 311 3.96 -14.90 -13.49
N TYR A 312 3.11 -14.20 -12.73
CA TYR A 312 2.83 -12.79 -12.97
C TYR A 312 3.74 -11.91 -12.11
N VAL A 313 4.40 -10.94 -12.73
CA VAL A 313 5.26 -9.96 -12.05
C VAL A 313 4.84 -8.55 -12.43
N ARG A 314 5.28 -7.57 -11.65
CA ARG A 314 4.94 -6.17 -11.91
C ARG A 314 5.92 -5.54 -12.88
N ARG A 315 5.41 -4.98 -13.98
CA ARG A 315 6.14 -4.12 -14.93
C ARG A 315 5.75 -2.65 -14.80
N PHE A 316 6.59 -1.77 -15.34
CA PHE A 316 6.39 -0.31 -15.31
C PHE A 316 6.49 0.23 -16.74
N ALA A 317 5.46 0.95 -17.20
CA ALA A 317 5.42 1.45 -18.59
C ALA A 317 6.46 2.55 -18.84
N ASP A 318 6.70 3.39 -17.83
CA ASP A 318 7.68 4.48 -17.81
C ASP A 318 9.13 4.00 -17.60
N ARG A 319 9.30 2.77 -17.09
CA ARG A 319 10.60 2.16 -16.75
C ARG A 319 10.62 0.71 -17.21
N PRO A 320 10.67 0.47 -18.54
CA PRO A 320 10.46 -0.85 -19.13
C PRO A 320 11.55 -1.87 -18.80
N ASP A 321 12.69 -1.41 -18.28
CA ASP A 321 13.81 -2.24 -17.87
C ASP A 321 13.71 -2.71 -16.40
N LEU A 322 12.67 -2.29 -15.68
CA LEU A 322 12.42 -2.68 -14.29
C LEU A 322 11.29 -3.71 -14.18
N LEU A 323 11.52 -4.72 -13.34
CA LEU A 323 10.49 -5.62 -12.83
C LEU A 323 10.49 -5.60 -11.30
N ARG A 324 9.29 -5.59 -10.71
CA ARG A 324 9.11 -5.81 -9.28
C ARG A 324 8.46 -7.17 -9.06
N LEU A 325 9.05 -7.95 -8.16
CA LEU A 325 8.64 -9.30 -7.83
C LEU A 325 8.35 -9.39 -6.33
N GLY A 326 7.17 -9.87 -5.98
CA GLY A 326 6.85 -10.37 -4.65
C GLY A 326 7.55 -11.69 -4.37
N LEU A 327 7.20 -12.31 -3.25
CA LEU A 327 7.83 -13.54 -2.80
C LEU A 327 6.98 -14.78 -3.15
N PRO A 328 7.60 -15.87 -3.63
CA PRO A 328 6.95 -17.18 -3.72
C PRO A 328 6.54 -17.72 -2.34
N ALA A 329 5.40 -18.41 -2.27
CA ALA A 329 4.81 -18.94 -1.03
C ALA A 329 5.48 -20.23 -0.52
N ASP A 330 5.86 -21.13 -1.44
CA ASP A 330 6.34 -22.46 -1.08
C ASP A 330 7.46 -22.96 -2.00
N LYS A 331 8.01 -24.13 -1.65
CA LYS A 331 9.11 -24.77 -2.38
C LYS A 331 8.78 -24.98 -3.87
N GLY A 332 7.54 -25.30 -4.20
CA GLY A 332 7.08 -25.52 -5.57
C GLY A 332 7.14 -24.24 -6.40
N GLU A 333 6.62 -23.14 -5.86
CA GLU A 333 6.67 -21.83 -6.50
C GLU A 333 8.10 -21.33 -6.68
N TRP A 334 8.93 -21.46 -5.63
CA TRP A 334 10.37 -21.14 -5.72
C TRP A 334 11.08 -21.92 -6.82
N CYS A 335 10.78 -23.22 -6.96
CA CYS A 335 11.33 -24.06 -8.02
C CYS A 335 10.85 -23.61 -9.41
N ARG A 336 9.56 -23.27 -9.58
CA ARG A 336 9.03 -22.76 -10.86
C ARG A 336 9.70 -21.46 -11.25
N LEU A 337 9.80 -20.49 -10.35
CA LEU A 337 10.51 -19.24 -10.59
C LEU A 337 11.98 -19.50 -10.96
N SER A 338 12.66 -20.39 -10.23
CA SER A 338 14.06 -20.72 -10.53
C SER A 338 14.28 -21.37 -11.90
N ARG A 339 13.29 -22.05 -12.50
CA ARG A 339 13.44 -22.65 -13.83
C ARG A 339 13.40 -21.60 -14.94
N VAL A 340 12.60 -20.54 -14.76
CA VAL A 340 12.46 -19.46 -15.75
C VAL A 340 13.61 -18.46 -15.68
N LEU A 341 14.18 -18.29 -14.47
CA LEU A 341 15.32 -17.40 -14.22
C LEU A 341 16.69 -18.00 -14.59
N ARG A 342 16.76 -19.28 -14.97
CA ARG A 342 18.00 -19.96 -15.38
C ARG A 342 18.25 -19.82 -16.87
#